data_AF-A0A2T0B358-F1
#
_entry.id   AF-A0A2T0B358-F1
#
_cell.length_a   1.000
_cell.length_b   1.000
_cell.length_c   1.000
_cell.angle_alpha   90.00
_cell.angle_beta   90.00
_cell.angle_gamma   90.00
#
_symmetry.space_group_name_H-M   'P 1'
#
loop_
_entity.id
_entity.type
_entity.pdbx_description
1 polymer ?
#
loop_
_entity_poly.entity_id
_entity_poly.type
_entity_poly.pdbx_seq_one_letter_code
_entity_poly.pdbx_strand_id
1 'polypeptide(L)'
;MNRKIIIIIVTAIVVIAGGLGIYRYNNIKAYNKLVNSANQYMEKGKYDQSLALFEESLSYKNDVKVKKSIDLAKQLKEANEIYNNGIKFMDEKKYARAINEFEKINKEDDKIYEEAKKKIEECKKVKGASDKNINKENENKASGKITPQGACDIIKNQIKSNNANIKFKYDHDDTKDGIKYYVIQGFEDMSDHVATIGWYYVDINTGKAYEWDLIANSLIPLK
;
A
#
# COMPACT_ATOMS: atom_id res chain seq x y z
N MET A 1 27.85 -11.38 69.52
CA MET A 1 27.07 -12.27 68.63
C MET A 1 27.75 -13.63 68.57
N ASN A 2 27.01 -14.73 68.77
CA ASN A 2 27.60 -16.08 68.86
C ASN A 2 28.23 -16.48 67.51
N ARG A 3 29.47 -17.01 67.51
CA ARG A 3 30.19 -17.45 66.30
C ARG A 3 29.37 -18.41 65.44
N LYS A 4 28.54 -19.26 66.06
CA LYS A 4 27.61 -20.16 65.34
C LYS A 4 26.50 -19.39 64.61
N ILE A 5 25.99 -18.31 65.21
CA ILE A 5 24.97 -17.43 64.59
C ILE A 5 25.56 -16.69 63.40
N ILE A 6 26.82 -16.21 63.49
CA ILE A 6 27.51 -15.52 62.38
C ILE A 6 27.66 -16.45 61.17
N ILE A 7 28.10 -17.70 61.39
CA ILE A 7 28.27 -18.70 60.31
C ILE A 7 26.93 -18.97 59.61
N ILE A 8 25.85 -19.17 60.37
CA ILE A 8 24.50 -19.42 59.80
C ILE A 8 24.06 -18.26 58.90
N ILE A 9 24.22 -17.00 59.36
CA ILE A 9 23.86 -15.81 58.59
C ILE A 9 24.67 -15.73 57.30
N VAL A 10 25.98 -15.94 57.36
CA VAL A 10 26.86 -15.90 56.17
C VAL A 10 26.46 -16.99 55.17
N THR A 11 26.18 -18.21 55.63
CA THR A 11 25.73 -19.30 54.73
C THR A 11 24.38 -18.99 54.08
N ALA A 12 23.43 -18.42 54.81
CA ALA A 12 22.13 -18.04 54.25
C ALA A 12 22.27 -16.96 53.17
N ILE A 13 23.12 -15.96 53.38
CA ILE A 13 23.39 -14.91 52.39
C ILE A 13 24.00 -15.49 51.12
N VAL A 14 24.95 -16.44 51.22
CA VAL A 14 25.57 -17.09 50.05
C VAL A 14 24.56 -17.90 49.26
N VAL A 15 23.66 -18.64 49.92
CA VAL A 15 22.59 -19.41 49.25
C VAL A 15 21.60 -18.47 48.55
N ILE A 16 21.19 -17.39 49.20
CA ILE A 16 20.29 -16.38 48.61
C ILE A 16 20.96 -15.71 47.41
N ALA A 17 22.21 -15.27 47.54
CA ALA A 17 22.96 -14.63 46.45
C ALA A 17 23.18 -15.59 45.28
N GLY A 18 23.52 -16.85 45.56
CA GLY A 18 23.66 -17.91 44.55
C GLY A 18 22.34 -18.18 43.81
N GLY A 19 21.24 -18.32 44.56
CA GLY A 19 19.90 -18.52 43.99
C GLY A 19 19.45 -17.35 43.12
N LEU A 20 19.66 -16.10 43.58
CA LEU A 20 19.37 -14.89 42.80
C LEU A 20 20.26 -14.80 41.54
N GLY A 21 21.52 -15.20 41.64
CA GLY A 21 22.44 -15.25 40.50
C GLY A 21 21.98 -16.22 39.42
N ILE A 22 21.63 -17.46 39.82
CA ILE A 22 21.13 -18.51 38.91
C ILE A 22 19.81 -18.07 38.26
N TYR A 23 18.89 -17.51 39.04
CA TYR A 23 17.62 -17.00 38.53
C TYR A 23 17.81 -15.90 37.49
N ARG A 24 18.66 -14.89 37.79
CA ARG A 24 18.99 -13.81 36.85
C ARG A 24 19.66 -14.33 35.59
N TYR A 25 20.59 -15.27 35.72
CA TYR A 25 21.27 -15.88 34.58
C TYR A 25 20.28 -16.58 33.64
N ASN A 26 19.36 -17.38 34.19
CA ASN A 26 18.36 -18.09 33.40
C ASN A 26 17.42 -17.11 32.67
N ASN A 27 17.00 -16.03 33.32
CA ASN A 27 16.17 -15.00 32.70
C ASN A 27 16.87 -14.26 31.55
N ILE A 28 18.15 -13.90 31.73
CA ILE A 28 18.95 -13.26 30.67
C ILE A 28 19.13 -14.22 29.48
N LYS A 29 19.38 -15.50 29.75
CA LYS A 29 19.53 -16.52 28.72
C LYS A 29 18.22 -16.73 27.93
N ALA A 30 17.09 -16.80 28.62
CA ALA A 30 15.77 -16.90 28.00
C ALA A 30 15.47 -15.68 27.13
N TYR A 31 15.66 -14.47 27.67
CA TYR A 31 15.53 -13.21 26.93
C TYR A 31 16.36 -13.19 25.63
N ASN A 32 17.66 -13.49 25.72
CA ASN A 32 18.54 -13.49 24.55
C ASN A 32 18.11 -14.54 23.51
N LYS A 33 17.62 -15.70 23.94
CA LYS A 33 17.11 -16.74 23.04
C LYS A 33 15.88 -16.26 22.27
N LEU A 34 14.93 -15.61 22.96
CA LEU A 34 13.72 -15.06 22.36
C LEU A 34 14.06 -13.99 21.32
N VAL A 35 14.89 -13.00 21.70
CA VAL A 35 15.32 -11.93 20.79
C VAL A 35 16.05 -12.47 19.57
N ASN A 36 16.97 -13.43 19.75
CA ASN A 36 17.68 -14.04 18.63
C ASN A 36 16.73 -14.80 17.69
N SER A 37 15.77 -15.54 18.25
CA SER A 37 14.79 -16.28 17.46
C SER A 37 13.86 -15.32 16.71
N ALA A 38 13.43 -14.24 17.35
CA ALA A 38 12.61 -13.20 16.74
C ALA A 38 13.32 -12.54 15.54
N ASN A 39 14.61 -12.21 15.69
CA ASN A 39 15.44 -11.69 14.59
C ASN A 39 15.55 -12.69 13.42
N GLN A 40 15.78 -13.97 13.71
CA GLN A 40 15.80 -15.01 12.67
C GLN A 40 14.47 -15.13 11.92
N TYR A 41 13.34 -14.92 12.61
CA TYR A 41 12.04 -14.88 11.96
C TYR A 41 11.84 -13.61 11.12
N MET A 42 12.36 -12.44 11.54
CA MET A 42 12.37 -11.23 10.70
C MET A 42 13.12 -11.47 9.38
N GLU A 43 14.32 -12.06 9.44
CA GLU A 43 15.14 -12.34 8.25
C GLU A 43 14.43 -13.29 7.26
N LYS A 44 13.59 -14.19 7.79
CA LYS A 44 12.79 -15.15 7.00
C LYS A 44 11.45 -14.56 6.53
N GLY A 45 11.14 -13.29 6.82
CA GLY A 45 9.86 -12.66 6.48
C GLY A 45 8.67 -13.19 7.30
N LYS A 46 8.91 -13.88 8.42
CA LYS A 46 7.86 -14.48 9.26
C LYS A 46 7.51 -13.53 10.40
N TYR A 47 6.94 -12.39 10.06
CA TYR A 47 6.78 -11.27 10.97
C TYR A 47 5.86 -11.56 12.16
N ASP A 48 4.80 -12.35 11.99
CA ASP A 48 3.91 -12.74 13.11
C ASP A 48 4.65 -13.54 14.19
N GLN A 49 5.49 -14.49 13.77
CA GLN A 49 6.31 -15.30 14.69
C GLN A 49 7.37 -14.44 15.38
N SER A 50 7.94 -13.49 14.64
CA SER A 50 8.90 -12.52 15.18
C SER A 50 8.28 -11.63 16.25
N LEU A 51 7.11 -11.04 15.96
CA LEU A 51 6.38 -10.16 16.88
C LEU A 51 6.04 -10.87 18.19
N ALA A 52 5.48 -12.08 18.11
CA ALA A 52 5.13 -12.87 19.29
C ALA A 52 6.35 -13.09 20.22
N LEU A 53 7.52 -13.40 19.66
CA LEU A 53 8.74 -13.63 20.42
C LEU A 53 9.36 -12.34 20.99
N PHE A 54 9.29 -11.23 20.25
CA PHE A 54 9.71 -9.94 20.79
C PHE A 54 8.81 -9.50 21.96
N GLU A 55 7.50 -9.63 21.82
CA GLU A 55 6.54 -9.31 22.89
C GLU A 55 6.76 -10.20 24.12
N GLU A 56 6.97 -11.51 23.93
CA GLU A 56 7.32 -12.43 25.01
C GLU A 56 8.62 -12.01 25.70
N SER A 57 9.64 -11.57 24.95
CA SER A 57 10.92 -11.13 25.53
C SER A 57 10.78 -9.92 26.46
N LEU A 58 9.78 -9.05 26.23
CA LEU A 58 9.52 -7.89 27.08
C LEU A 58 9.04 -8.26 28.49
N SER A 59 8.53 -9.49 28.70
CA SER A 59 8.19 -10.00 30.03
C SER A 59 9.41 -10.18 30.94
N TYR A 60 10.60 -10.39 30.36
CA TYR A 60 11.87 -10.56 31.09
C TYR A 60 12.58 -9.23 31.33
N LYS A 61 12.46 -8.30 30.38
CA LYS A 61 13.15 -7.00 30.41
C LYS A 61 12.43 -5.99 29.52
N ASN A 62 12.12 -4.83 30.08
CA ASN A 62 11.66 -3.68 29.32
C ASN A 62 12.82 -3.07 28.51
N ASP A 63 13.05 -3.57 27.29
CA ASP A 63 14.15 -3.16 26.42
C ASP A 63 13.68 -2.27 25.27
N VAL A 64 14.21 -1.04 25.21
CA VAL A 64 13.87 -0.07 24.15
C VAL A 64 14.28 -0.57 22.76
N LYS A 65 15.35 -1.36 22.66
CA LYS A 65 15.76 -1.94 21.37
C LYS A 65 14.73 -2.93 20.85
N VAL A 66 14.19 -3.78 21.73
CA VAL A 66 13.13 -4.74 21.37
C VAL A 66 11.86 -4.01 20.95
N LYS A 67 11.48 -2.92 21.64
CA LYS A 67 10.33 -2.10 21.21
C LYS A 67 10.50 -1.54 19.80
N LYS A 68 11.68 -0.99 19.48
CA LYS A 68 12.00 -0.55 18.12
C LYS A 68 11.95 -1.70 17.11
N SER A 69 12.40 -2.90 17.49
CA SER A 69 12.31 -4.08 16.63
C SER A 69 10.86 -4.53 16.40
N ILE A 70 9.98 -4.38 17.38
CA ILE A 70 8.53 -4.63 17.23
C ILE A 70 7.94 -3.64 16.23
N ASP A 71 8.26 -2.35 16.35
CA ASP A 71 7.76 -1.33 15.43
C ASP A 71 8.23 -1.61 13.99
N LEU A 72 9.51 -1.92 13.82
CA LEU A 72 10.07 -2.32 12.52
C LEU A 72 9.41 -3.59 11.97
N ALA A 73 9.18 -4.61 12.81
CA ALA A 73 8.53 -5.84 12.37
C ALA A 73 7.07 -5.60 11.93
N LYS A 74 6.36 -4.64 12.54
CA LYS A 74 5.02 -4.23 12.08
C LYS A 74 5.06 -3.53 10.72
N GLN A 75 6.00 -2.61 10.52
CA GLN A 75 6.19 -1.92 9.24
C GLN A 75 6.51 -2.93 8.13
N LEU A 76 7.46 -3.83 8.37
CA LEU A 76 7.84 -4.86 7.39
C LEU A 76 6.69 -5.85 7.12
N LYS A 77 5.87 -6.16 8.13
CA LYS A 77 4.67 -6.99 7.94
C LYS A 77 3.69 -6.31 7.00
N GLU A 78 3.36 -5.05 7.24
CA GLU A 78 2.45 -4.26 6.40
C GLU A 78 2.98 -4.15 4.97
N ALA A 79 4.26 -3.83 4.79
CA ALA A 79 4.92 -3.78 3.49
C ALA A 79 4.85 -5.13 2.75
N ASN A 80 5.03 -6.24 3.47
CA ASN A 80 4.93 -7.58 2.90
C ASN A 80 3.49 -7.94 2.50
N GLU A 81 2.48 -7.53 3.26
CA GLU A 81 1.07 -7.71 2.88
C GLU A 81 0.72 -6.91 1.61
N ILE A 82 1.15 -5.65 1.54
CA ILE A 82 1.01 -4.80 0.34
C ILE A 82 1.71 -5.46 -0.86
N TYR A 83 2.94 -5.94 -0.69
CA TYR A 83 3.69 -6.62 -1.74
C TYR A 83 2.94 -7.86 -2.24
N ASN A 84 2.46 -8.72 -1.34
CA ASN A 84 1.72 -9.92 -1.70
C ASN A 84 0.39 -9.59 -2.42
N ASN A 85 -0.29 -8.52 -2.02
CA ASN A 85 -1.48 -8.03 -2.74
C ASN A 85 -1.12 -7.57 -4.15
N GLY A 86 0.00 -6.87 -4.33
CA GLY A 86 0.51 -6.48 -5.63
C GLY A 86 0.79 -7.70 -6.53
N ILE A 87 1.44 -8.75 -5.99
CA ILE A 87 1.68 -10.02 -6.70
C ILE A 87 0.36 -10.69 -7.10
N LYS A 88 -0.62 -10.77 -6.20
CA LYS A 88 -1.95 -11.30 -6.52
C LYS A 88 -2.60 -10.55 -7.69
N PHE A 89 -2.50 -9.23 -7.72
CA PHE A 89 -2.97 -8.45 -8.87
C PHE A 89 -2.19 -8.73 -10.15
N MET A 90 -0.88 -9.02 -10.07
CA MET A 90 -0.10 -9.46 -11.25
C MET A 90 -0.59 -10.81 -11.78
N ASP A 91 -0.86 -11.78 -10.91
CA ASP A 91 -1.38 -13.10 -11.29
C ASP A 91 -2.75 -12.99 -11.95
N GLU A 92 -3.58 -12.05 -11.47
CA GLU A 92 -4.87 -11.68 -12.06
C GLU A 92 -4.75 -10.79 -13.32
N LYS A 93 -3.52 -10.49 -13.78
CA LYS A 93 -3.20 -9.59 -14.91
C LYS A 93 -3.72 -8.15 -14.74
N LYS A 94 -4.04 -7.73 -13.52
CA LYS A 94 -4.49 -6.37 -13.15
C LYS A 94 -3.28 -5.46 -12.90
N TYR A 95 -2.40 -5.32 -13.88
CA TYR A 95 -1.09 -4.64 -13.73
C TYR A 95 -1.18 -3.19 -13.22
N ALA A 96 -2.22 -2.45 -13.57
CA ALA A 96 -2.42 -1.10 -13.04
C ALA A 96 -2.71 -1.09 -11.53
N ARG A 97 -3.48 -2.07 -11.04
CA ARG A 97 -3.74 -2.22 -9.60
C ARG A 97 -2.51 -2.74 -8.86
N ALA A 98 -1.77 -3.67 -9.48
CA ALA A 98 -0.50 -4.15 -8.94
C ALA A 98 0.50 -2.99 -8.73
N ILE A 99 0.65 -2.11 -9.72
CA ILE A 99 1.53 -0.93 -9.62
C ILE A 99 1.08 -0.01 -8.47
N ASN A 100 -0.21 0.34 -8.40
CA ASN A 100 -0.73 1.20 -7.33
C ASN A 100 -0.47 0.58 -5.95
N GLU A 101 -0.65 -0.74 -5.82
CA GLU A 101 -0.38 -1.44 -4.57
C GLU A 101 1.10 -1.37 -4.20
N PHE A 102 2.01 -1.69 -5.12
CA PHE A 102 3.46 -1.60 -4.87
C PHE A 102 3.95 -0.19 -4.54
N GLU A 103 3.32 0.85 -5.09
CA GLU A 103 3.65 2.26 -4.82
C GLU A 103 3.34 2.70 -3.38
N LYS A 104 2.52 1.93 -2.64
CA LYS A 104 2.26 2.18 -1.21
C LYS A 104 3.44 1.78 -0.32
N ILE A 105 4.37 0.96 -0.81
CA ILE A 105 5.54 0.52 -0.05
C ILE A 105 6.55 1.67 0.03
N ASN A 106 6.87 2.07 1.26
CA ASN A 106 7.78 3.17 1.52
C ASN A 106 9.26 2.73 1.39
N LYS A 107 10.18 3.70 1.37
CA LYS A 107 11.63 3.43 1.21
C LYS A 107 12.29 2.86 2.47
N GLU A 108 11.63 2.90 3.62
CA GLU A 108 12.22 2.42 4.88
C GLU A 108 12.38 0.88 4.88
N ASP A 109 11.65 0.20 4.01
CA ASP A 109 11.70 -1.25 3.83
C ASP A 109 12.69 -1.68 2.72
N ASP A 110 13.97 -1.36 2.87
CA ASP A 110 15.02 -1.45 1.82
C ASP A 110 14.91 -2.67 0.89
N LYS A 111 14.70 -3.88 1.43
CA LYS A 111 14.60 -5.10 0.59
C LYS A 111 13.27 -5.20 -0.15
N ILE A 112 12.15 -5.06 0.55
CA ILE A 112 10.81 -5.22 -0.02
C ILE A 112 10.54 -4.10 -1.03
N TYR A 113 10.98 -2.89 -0.73
CA TYR A 113 10.88 -1.73 -1.60
C TYR A 113 11.61 -1.92 -2.94
N GLU A 114 12.84 -2.44 -2.91
CA GLU A 114 13.60 -2.70 -4.13
C GLU A 114 13.00 -3.85 -4.95
N GLU A 115 12.44 -4.87 -4.31
CA GLU A 115 11.66 -5.91 -4.98
C GLU A 115 10.38 -5.35 -5.62
N ALA A 116 9.64 -4.51 -4.89
CA ALA A 116 8.43 -3.85 -5.36
C ALA A 116 8.71 -2.97 -6.60
N LYS A 117 9.80 -2.20 -6.60
CA LYS A 117 10.25 -1.44 -7.78
C LYS A 117 10.51 -2.31 -8.99
N LYS A 118 11.20 -3.44 -8.81
CA LYS A 118 11.42 -4.39 -9.91
C LYS A 118 10.10 -4.90 -10.47
N LYS A 119 9.14 -5.24 -9.60
CA LYS A 119 7.80 -5.66 -9.99
C LYS A 119 6.99 -4.58 -10.70
N ILE A 120 7.12 -3.31 -10.28
CA ILE A 120 6.53 -2.17 -11.00
C ILE A 120 7.08 -2.09 -12.43
N GLU A 121 8.40 -2.21 -12.61
CA GLU A 121 9.01 -2.19 -13.94
C GLU A 121 8.62 -3.41 -14.80
N GLU A 122 8.49 -4.59 -14.21
CA GLU A 122 7.92 -5.77 -14.87
C GLU A 122 6.47 -5.51 -15.34
N CYS A 123 5.62 -4.97 -14.46
CA CYS A 123 4.24 -4.62 -14.79
C CYS A 123 4.16 -3.60 -15.93
N LYS A 124 5.01 -2.56 -15.91
CA LYS A 124 5.08 -1.54 -16.97
C LYS A 124 5.50 -2.15 -18.31
N LYS A 125 6.48 -3.07 -18.31
CA LYS A 125 6.91 -3.77 -19.53
C LYS A 125 5.79 -4.64 -20.11
N VAL A 126 5.07 -5.39 -19.29
CA VAL A 126 3.96 -6.24 -19.75
C VAL A 126 2.78 -5.41 -20.23
N LYS A 127 2.47 -4.29 -19.56
CA LYS A 127 1.47 -3.32 -20.01
C LYS A 127 1.86 -2.74 -21.38
N GLY A 128 3.10 -2.25 -21.51
CA GLY A 128 3.63 -1.74 -22.79
C GLY A 128 3.79 -2.81 -23.88
N ALA A 129 3.89 -4.09 -23.54
CA ALA A 129 3.90 -5.20 -24.50
C ALA A 129 2.48 -5.64 -24.90
N SER A 130 1.49 -5.49 -24.00
CA SER A 130 0.07 -5.68 -24.32
C SER A 130 -0.47 -4.55 -25.20
N ASP A 131 0.04 -3.33 -25.01
CA ASP A 131 -0.24 -2.16 -25.85
C ASP A 131 0.46 -2.24 -27.22
N LYS A 132 1.49 -3.09 -27.40
CA LYS A 132 2.13 -3.33 -28.72
C LYS A 132 1.33 -4.26 -29.65
N ASN A 133 0.34 -4.98 -29.15
CA ASN A 133 -0.52 -5.85 -29.96
C ASN A 133 -1.94 -5.29 -30.18
N ILE A 134 -2.25 -4.10 -29.65
CA ILE A 134 -3.48 -3.39 -29.94
C ILE A 134 -3.11 -1.93 -30.20
N ASN A 135 -3.07 -1.56 -31.48
CA ASN A 135 -2.97 -0.19 -32.00
C ASN A 135 -1.55 0.40 -32.13
N LYS A 136 -0.91 0.06 -33.27
CA LYS A 136 -0.40 1.12 -34.14
C LYS A 136 -1.58 2.04 -34.47
N GLU A 137 -1.79 3.08 -33.68
CA GLU A 137 -2.31 4.39 -34.09
C GLU A 137 -2.52 5.25 -32.84
N ASN A 138 -1.78 6.36 -32.82
CA ASN A 138 -1.93 7.53 -31.94
C ASN A 138 -1.11 7.53 -30.63
N GLU A 139 0.19 7.26 -30.74
CA GLU A 139 1.17 7.98 -29.92
C GLU A 139 1.23 9.44 -30.39
N ASN A 140 0.61 10.35 -29.63
CA ASN A 140 1.06 11.73 -29.41
C ASN A 140 0.08 12.48 -28.50
N LYS A 141 0.36 12.55 -27.19
CA LYS A 141 0.54 13.84 -26.48
C LYS A 141 0.79 13.65 -24.98
N ALA A 142 2.03 14.00 -24.61
CA ALA A 142 2.48 14.72 -23.42
C ALA A 142 1.97 14.29 -22.04
N SER A 143 2.96 13.94 -21.20
CA SER A 143 2.97 13.94 -19.74
C SER A 143 2.71 15.34 -19.13
N GLY A 144 1.64 16.01 -19.53
CA GLY A 144 1.10 17.20 -18.88
C GLY A 144 -0.20 16.84 -18.18
N LYS A 145 -0.40 17.35 -16.97
CA LYS A 145 -1.69 17.26 -16.26
C LYS A 145 -2.79 17.69 -17.25
N ILE A 146 -3.80 16.85 -17.45
CA ILE A 146 -4.90 17.14 -18.37
C ILE A 146 -5.56 18.43 -17.88
N THR A 147 -6.00 19.27 -18.80
CA THR A 147 -6.77 20.48 -18.47
C THR A 147 -8.26 20.15 -18.54
N PRO A 148 -9.15 20.93 -17.88
CA PRO A 148 -10.59 20.78 -18.04
C PRO A 148 -11.05 20.78 -19.50
N GLN A 149 -10.45 21.62 -20.34
CA GLN A 149 -10.74 21.66 -21.78
C GLN A 149 -10.28 20.38 -22.49
N GLY A 150 -9.08 19.88 -22.16
CA GLY A 150 -8.60 18.60 -22.70
C GLY A 150 -9.50 17.43 -22.33
N ALA A 151 -10.10 17.45 -21.13
CA ALA A 151 -11.09 16.46 -20.73
C ALA A 151 -12.38 16.54 -21.57
N CYS A 152 -12.91 17.75 -21.84
CA CYS A 152 -14.04 17.92 -22.76
C CYS A 152 -13.73 17.35 -24.15
N ASP A 153 -12.53 17.58 -24.68
CA ASP A 153 -12.12 17.10 -26.00
C ASP A 153 -12.02 15.56 -26.04
N ILE A 154 -11.53 14.94 -24.95
CA ILE A 154 -11.50 13.46 -24.80
C ILE A 154 -12.91 12.89 -24.89
N ILE A 155 -13.84 13.43 -24.11
CA ILE A 155 -15.24 12.96 -24.10
C ILE A 155 -15.87 13.12 -25.48
N LYS A 156 -15.69 14.29 -26.10
CA LYS A 156 -16.22 14.58 -27.42
C LYS A 156 -15.75 13.60 -28.49
N ASN A 157 -14.50 13.15 -28.41
CA ASN A 157 -13.93 12.22 -29.38
C ASN A 157 -14.34 10.75 -29.15
N GLN A 158 -14.56 10.34 -27.89
CA GLN A 158 -14.90 8.96 -27.55
C GLN A 158 -16.39 8.65 -27.66
N ILE A 159 -17.24 9.65 -27.48
CA ILE A 159 -18.68 9.50 -27.68
C ILE A 159 -18.95 9.54 -29.18
N LYS A 160 -19.14 8.36 -29.78
CA LYS A 160 -19.63 8.19 -31.15
C LYS A 160 -21.09 8.61 -31.25
N SER A 161 -21.36 9.90 -31.17
CA SER A 161 -22.67 10.45 -31.41
C SER A 161 -22.82 10.86 -32.87
N ASN A 162 -23.87 10.38 -33.52
CA ASN A 162 -24.31 10.88 -34.84
C ASN A 162 -25.00 12.26 -34.72
N ASN A 163 -25.17 12.78 -33.50
CA ASN A 163 -25.83 14.03 -33.22
C ASN A 163 -24.80 15.13 -32.96
N ALA A 164 -24.60 15.99 -33.96
CA ALA A 164 -23.63 17.09 -33.95
C ALA A 164 -23.95 18.19 -32.91
N ASN A 165 -25.13 18.16 -32.28
CA ASN A 165 -25.60 19.22 -31.39
C ASN A 165 -25.23 19.02 -29.92
N ILE A 166 -24.62 17.89 -29.58
CA ILE A 166 -24.19 17.63 -28.20
C ILE A 166 -22.95 18.47 -27.88
N LYS A 167 -23.06 19.26 -26.81
CA LYS A 167 -21.97 20.05 -26.23
C LYS A 167 -21.44 19.35 -24.98
N PHE A 168 -20.15 19.52 -24.74
CA PHE A 168 -19.46 19.01 -23.56
C PHE A 168 -18.83 20.18 -22.80
N LYS A 169 -19.13 20.29 -21.51
CA LYS A 169 -18.63 21.36 -20.67
C LYS A 169 -18.13 20.78 -19.35
N TYR A 170 -16.96 21.25 -18.92
CA TYR A 170 -16.46 21.01 -17.58
C TYR A 170 -17.42 21.61 -16.54
N ASP A 171 -17.74 20.82 -15.53
CA ASP A 171 -18.60 21.22 -14.43
C ASP A 171 -17.79 21.45 -13.15
N HIS A 172 -17.17 20.41 -12.58
CA HIS A 172 -16.35 20.48 -11.38
C HIS A 172 -15.27 19.38 -11.32
N ASP A 173 -14.39 19.47 -10.33
CA ASP A 173 -13.44 18.42 -9.95
C ASP A 173 -14.09 17.47 -8.93
N ASP A 174 -13.93 16.16 -9.10
CA ASP A 174 -14.44 15.15 -8.15
C ASP A 174 -13.34 14.13 -7.78
N THR A 175 -13.48 13.47 -6.64
CA THR A 175 -12.56 12.41 -6.19
C THR A 175 -13.34 11.16 -5.80
N LYS A 176 -13.11 10.06 -6.52
CA LYS A 176 -13.68 8.73 -6.24
C LYS A 176 -12.57 7.73 -6.01
N ASP A 177 -12.64 6.99 -4.89
CA ASP A 177 -11.65 5.98 -4.49
C ASP A 177 -10.19 6.49 -4.52
N GLY A 178 -9.98 7.76 -4.15
CA GLY A 178 -8.66 8.40 -4.14
C GLY A 178 -8.15 8.87 -5.51
N ILE A 179 -8.92 8.66 -6.59
CA ILE A 179 -8.58 9.12 -7.95
C ILE A 179 -9.31 10.43 -8.22
N LYS A 180 -8.58 11.43 -8.74
CA LYS A 180 -9.13 12.74 -9.10
C LYS A 180 -9.61 12.76 -10.54
N TYR A 181 -10.77 13.36 -10.76
CA TYR A 181 -11.43 13.43 -12.05
C TYR A 181 -11.87 14.85 -12.38
N TYR A 182 -11.88 15.16 -13.67
CA TYR A 182 -12.73 16.22 -14.21
C TYR A 182 -14.11 15.63 -14.51
N VAL A 183 -15.17 16.28 -14.02
CA VAL A 183 -16.55 15.93 -14.32
C VAL A 183 -17.03 16.80 -15.47
N ILE A 184 -17.53 16.15 -16.52
CA ILE A 184 -17.96 16.76 -17.77
C ILE A 184 -19.45 16.49 -17.96
N GLN A 185 -20.22 17.55 -18.16
CA GLN A 185 -21.62 17.47 -18.55
C GLN A 185 -21.72 17.37 -20.08
N GLY A 186 -22.37 16.32 -20.57
CA GLY A 186 -22.88 16.28 -21.95
C GLY A 186 -24.30 16.82 -21.98
N PHE A 187 -24.58 17.77 -22.87
CA PHE A 187 -25.90 18.36 -22.98
C PHE A 187 -26.24 18.82 -24.41
N GLU A 188 -27.53 18.91 -24.69
CA GLU A 188 -28.06 19.59 -25.87
C GLU A 188 -28.58 20.97 -25.47
N ASP A 189 -28.20 21.97 -26.26
CA ASP A 189 -28.59 23.36 -26.05
C ASP A 189 -29.74 23.68 -27.02
N MET A 190 -30.96 23.73 -26.47
CA MET A 190 -32.18 24.04 -27.21
C MET A 190 -32.58 25.50 -26.96
N SER A 191 -33.47 26.04 -27.80
CA SER A 191 -33.84 27.46 -27.74
C SER A 191 -34.41 27.93 -26.40
N ASP A 192 -35.05 27.03 -25.66
CA ASP A 192 -35.79 27.32 -24.43
C ASP A 192 -35.26 26.56 -23.20
N HIS A 193 -34.37 25.58 -23.37
CA HIS A 193 -33.81 24.80 -22.27
C HIS A 193 -32.51 24.06 -22.65
N VAL A 194 -31.83 23.56 -21.61
CA VAL A 194 -30.67 22.67 -21.74
C VAL A 194 -31.07 21.27 -21.28
N ALA A 195 -30.91 20.27 -22.15
CA ALA A 195 -31.16 18.87 -21.82
C ALA A 195 -29.84 18.15 -21.54
N THR A 196 -29.63 17.71 -20.29
CA THR A 196 -28.45 16.91 -19.94
C THR A 196 -28.63 15.49 -20.42
N ILE A 197 -27.69 15.01 -21.22
CA ILE A 197 -27.72 13.65 -21.77
C ILE A 197 -26.88 12.66 -20.96
N GLY A 198 -25.93 13.16 -20.17
CA GLY A 198 -25.04 12.30 -19.39
C GLY A 198 -23.95 13.08 -18.66
N TRP A 199 -23.36 12.39 -17.69
CA TRP A 199 -22.24 12.87 -16.89
C TRP A 199 -21.04 11.96 -17.12
N TYR A 200 -19.89 12.56 -17.35
CA TYR A 200 -18.68 11.84 -17.70
C TYR A 200 -17.54 12.23 -16.77
N TYR A 201 -16.69 11.26 -16.48
CA TYR A 201 -15.54 11.40 -15.60
C TYR A 201 -14.27 11.17 -16.42
N VAL A 202 -13.32 12.10 -16.33
CA VAL A 202 -12.00 11.96 -16.98
C VAL A 202 -10.93 11.99 -15.90
N ASP A 203 -10.15 10.92 -15.80
CA ASP A 203 -9.01 10.85 -14.88
C ASP A 203 -7.98 11.92 -15.25
N ILE A 204 -7.68 12.82 -14.30
CA ILE A 204 -6.84 14.01 -14.53
C ILE A 204 -5.41 13.63 -14.94
N ASN A 205 -4.93 12.46 -14.52
CA ASN A 205 -3.57 12.01 -14.75
C ASN A 205 -3.47 11.13 -16.00
N THR A 206 -4.50 10.33 -16.29
CA THR A 206 -4.43 9.30 -17.34
C THR A 206 -5.28 9.58 -18.57
N GLY A 207 -6.27 10.47 -18.48
CA GLY A 207 -7.19 10.78 -19.57
C GLY A 207 -8.19 9.69 -19.86
N LYS A 208 -8.23 8.62 -19.05
CA LYS A 208 -9.26 7.61 -19.14
C LYS A 208 -10.61 8.23 -18.83
N ALA A 209 -11.57 8.01 -19.70
CA ALA A 209 -12.90 8.53 -19.55
C ALA A 209 -13.92 7.44 -19.22
N TYR A 210 -14.95 7.85 -18.50
CA TYR A 210 -16.02 6.99 -18.02
C TYR A 210 -17.35 7.74 -18.13
N GLU A 211 -18.42 7.03 -18.42
CA GLU A 211 -19.78 7.49 -18.21
C GLU A 211 -20.22 7.15 -16.78
N TRP A 212 -20.90 8.07 -16.13
CA TRP A 212 -21.45 7.82 -14.81
C TRP A 212 -22.84 7.18 -14.93
N ASP A 213 -22.92 5.91 -14.53
CA ASP A 213 -24.20 5.24 -14.31
C ASP A 213 -24.81 5.78 -13.01
N LEU A 214 -25.82 6.63 -13.15
CA LEU A 214 -26.55 7.24 -12.04
C LEU A 214 -27.35 6.22 -11.21
N ILE A 215 -27.76 5.10 -11.82
CA ILE A 215 -28.59 4.08 -11.15
C ILE A 215 -27.69 3.19 -10.30
N ALA A 216 -26.60 2.66 -10.88
CA ALA A 216 -25.64 1.84 -10.16
C ALA A 216 -24.65 2.66 -9.32
N ASN A 217 -24.65 3.99 -9.48
CA ASN A 217 -23.66 4.91 -8.94
C ASN A 217 -22.21 4.45 -9.24
N SER A 218 -21.94 4.08 -10.49
CA SER A 218 -20.65 3.49 -10.89
C SER A 218 -20.10 4.12 -12.16
N LEU A 219 -18.78 4.05 -12.35
CA LEU A 219 -18.11 4.59 -13.53
C LEU A 219 -17.91 3.49 -14.58
N ILE A 220 -18.59 3.63 -15.73
CA ILE A 220 -18.51 2.70 -16.86
C ILE A 220 -17.48 3.23 -17.87
N PRO A 221 -16.39 2.50 -18.19
CA PRO A 221 -15.38 2.98 -19.13
C PRO A 221 -15.94 3.28 -20.52
N LEU A 222 -15.57 4.43 -21.08
CA LEU A 222 -15.80 4.74 -22.50
C LEU A 222 -14.79 3.97 -23.36
N LYS A 223 -15.20 3.57 -24.58
CA LYS A 223 -14.40 2.78 -25.52
C LYS A 223 -13.53 3.64 -26.42
#